data_AF-A0AAW1JHU4-F1
#
_entry.id   AF-A0AAW1JHU4-F1
#
_cell.length_a   1.000
_cell.length_b   1.000
_cell.length_c   1.000
_cell.angle_alpha   90.00
_cell.angle_beta   90.00
_cell.angle_gamma   90.00
#
_symmetry.space_group_name_H-M   'P 1'
#
loop_
_entity.id
_entity.type
_entity.pdbx_description
1 polymer ?
#
loop_
_entity_poly.entity_id
_entity_poly.type
_entity_poly.pdbx_seq_one_letter_code
_entity_poly.pdbx_strand_id
1 'polypeptide(L)'
;MNELPQRPLTETDLLKYVKKWNIRGFRGIFSRDTLPKVIHKNEKGIINLDDSSGQGTHWVAYSKRNKVVKYFDSYGDLRPPIEVEI
;
A
#
# COMPACT_ATOMS: atom_id res chain seq x y z
N MET A 1 23.92 3.53 -3.78
CA MET A 1 22.46 3.43 -3.50
C MET A 1 21.96 4.85 -3.31
N ASN A 2 20.94 5.30 -4.03
CA ASN A 2 20.30 6.56 -3.63
C ASN A 2 19.50 6.24 -2.36
N GLU A 3 19.99 6.72 -1.23
CA GLU A 3 19.40 6.45 0.07
C GLU A 3 17.95 6.92 0.09
N LEU A 4 17.08 6.15 0.75
CA LEU A 4 15.72 6.57 1.04
C LEU A 4 15.77 7.88 1.85
N PRO A 5 14.79 8.77 1.69
CA PRO A 5 14.75 9.98 2.49
C PRO A 5 14.66 9.62 3.98
N GLN A 6 15.30 10.43 4.84
CA GLN A 6 15.24 10.30 6.30
C GLN A 6 13.94 10.90 6.86
N ARG A 7 12.80 10.51 6.27
CA ARG A 7 11.43 10.87 6.67
C ARG A 7 10.45 9.83 6.11
N PRO A 8 9.20 9.74 6.61
CA PRO A 8 8.17 8.90 6.00
C PRO A 8 8.02 9.19 4.51
N LEU A 9 7.78 8.14 3.70
CA LEU A 9 7.55 8.28 2.27
C LEU A 9 6.19 8.92 2.02
N THR A 10 6.17 9.92 1.14
CA THR A 10 4.92 10.50 0.63
C THR A 10 4.40 9.70 -0.56
N GLU A 11 3.16 9.95 -0.96
CA GLU A 11 2.61 9.44 -2.23
C GLU A 11 3.53 9.78 -3.42
N THR A 12 4.10 10.98 -3.45
CA THR A 12 5.02 11.39 -4.52
C THR A 12 6.30 10.56 -4.55
N ASP A 13 6.87 10.22 -3.39
CA ASP A 13 8.04 9.35 -3.32
C ASP A 13 7.71 7.94 -3.81
N LEU A 14 6.57 7.40 -3.40
CA LEU A 14 6.10 6.09 -3.82
C LEU A 14 5.86 6.04 -5.34
N LEU A 15 5.20 7.05 -5.92
CA LEU A 15 5.02 7.17 -7.38
C LEU A 15 6.36 7.22 -8.11
N LYS A 16 7.36 7.92 -7.55
CA LYS A 16 8.72 7.96 -8.11
C LYS A 16 9.35 6.56 -8.14
N TYR A 17 9.24 5.79 -7.06
CA TYR A 17 9.80 4.43 -7.01
C TYR A 17 9.06 3.44 -7.92
N VAL A 18 7.73 3.50 -7.97
CA VAL A 18 6.90 2.70 -8.89
C VAL A 18 7.33 2.91 -10.34
N LYS A 19 7.51 4.18 -10.74
CA LYS A 19 7.98 4.54 -12.08
C LYS A 19 9.41 4.06 -12.32
N LYS A 20 10.31 4.30 -11.35
CA LYS A 20 11.72 3.88 -11.41
C LYS A 20 11.86 2.36 -11.60
N TRP A 21 11.00 1.57 -10.98
CA TRP A 21 11.04 0.09 -11.06
C TRP A 21 10.13 -0.50 -12.12
N ASN A 22 9.44 0.33 -12.91
CA ASN A 22 8.57 -0.09 -14.01
C ASN A 22 7.57 -1.19 -13.57
N ILE A 23 6.87 -0.95 -12.45
CA ILE A 23 5.92 -1.91 -11.89
C ILE A 23 4.72 -2.05 -12.83
N ARG A 24 4.72 -3.10 -13.67
CA ARG A 24 3.64 -3.37 -14.62
C ARG A 24 2.33 -3.68 -13.91
N GLY A 25 1.22 -3.15 -14.45
CA GLY A 25 -0.12 -3.34 -13.88
C GLY A 25 -0.32 -2.62 -12.54
N PHE A 26 0.49 -1.61 -12.24
CA PHE A 26 0.26 -0.73 -11.11
C PHE A 26 -1.00 0.11 -11.34
N ARG A 27 -1.96 -0.02 -10.43
CA ARG A 27 -3.27 0.61 -10.52
C ARG A 27 -3.27 2.00 -9.91
N GLY A 28 -2.57 2.19 -8.80
CA GLY A 28 -2.51 3.47 -8.12
C GLY A 28 -2.09 3.35 -6.66
N ILE A 29 -2.03 4.53 -6.03
CA ILE A 29 -1.91 4.70 -4.59
C ILE A 29 -3.27 5.21 -4.12
N PHE A 30 -3.78 4.65 -3.03
CA PHE A 30 -5.11 4.96 -2.51
C PHE A 30 -5.04 5.16 -1.00
N SER A 31 -5.92 6.00 -0.46
CA SER A 31 -6.32 5.90 0.95
C SER A 31 -7.39 4.82 1.11
N ARG A 32 -7.60 4.35 2.35
CA ARG A 32 -8.52 3.24 2.64
C ARG A 32 -9.94 3.46 2.10
N ASP A 33 -10.42 4.70 2.19
CA ASP A 33 -11.74 5.16 1.76
C ASP A 33 -11.84 5.48 0.25
N THR A 34 -10.72 5.55 -0.46
CA THR A 34 -10.66 5.90 -1.90
C THR A 34 -10.35 4.71 -2.80
N LEU A 35 -10.37 3.50 -2.25
CA LEU A 35 -10.20 2.27 -3.01
C LEU A 35 -11.27 2.11 -4.11
N PRO A 36 -10.90 1.68 -5.34
CA PRO A 36 -11.86 1.41 -6.39
C PRO A 36 -12.85 0.30 -5.98
N LYS A 37 -14.15 0.51 -6.25
CA LYS A 37 -15.20 -0.49 -5.98
C LYS A 37 -15.05 -1.78 -6.79
N VAL A 38 -14.33 -1.73 -7.91
CA VAL A 38 -14.10 -2.87 -8.80
C VAL A 38 -12.60 -3.12 -8.93
N ILE A 39 -12.20 -4.33 -8.58
CA ILE A 39 -10.81 -4.79 -8.62
C ILE A 39 -10.50 -5.52 -9.94
N HIS A 40 -9.47 -5.12 -10.67
CA HIS A 40 -9.10 -5.77 -11.93
C HIS A 40 -8.59 -7.21 -11.72
N LYS A 41 -8.56 -8.03 -12.77
CA LYS A 41 -8.00 -9.40 -12.71
C LYS A 41 -6.50 -9.38 -12.42
N ASN A 42 -5.77 -8.39 -12.92
CA ASN A 42 -4.34 -8.22 -12.72
C ASN A 42 -4.07 -6.77 -12.36
N GLU A 43 -3.76 -6.52 -11.10
CA GLU A 43 -3.40 -5.18 -10.62
C GLU A 43 -2.50 -5.24 -9.39
N LYS A 44 -1.79 -4.15 -9.15
CA LYS A 44 -1.00 -3.92 -7.94
C LYS A 44 -1.32 -2.52 -7.43
N GLY A 45 -1.34 -2.32 -6.14
CA GLY A 45 -1.56 -1.00 -5.57
C GLY A 45 -0.87 -0.85 -4.23
N ILE A 46 -0.77 0.40 -3.79
CA ILE A 46 -0.33 0.77 -2.45
C ILE A 46 -1.50 1.46 -1.78
N ILE A 47 -1.73 1.17 -0.51
CA ILE A 47 -2.86 1.66 0.27
C ILE A 47 -2.31 2.36 1.51
N ASN A 48 -2.77 3.58 1.78
CA ASN A 48 -2.67 4.17 3.11
C ASN A 48 -3.81 3.62 3.97
N LEU A 49 -3.51 3.12 5.16
CA LEU A 49 -4.55 2.63 6.08
C LEU A 49 -5.35 3.75 6.76
N ASP A 50 -4.89 4.99 6.65
CA ASP A 50 -5.66 6.19 7.00
C ASP A 50 -6.67 6.55 5.90
N ASP A 51 -7.63 7.40 6.26
CA ASP A 51 -8.60 7.96 5.30
C ASP A 51 -7.99 9.13 4.52
N SER A 52 -8.58 9.48 3.38
CA SER A 52 -8.08 10.53 2.47
C SER A 52 -8.05 11.93 3.07
N SER A 53 -8.80 12.18 4.14
CA SER A 53 -8.78 13.42 4.91
C SER A 53 -7.69 13.46 5.99
N GLY A 54 -7.07 12.31 6.28
CA GLY A 54 -6.02 12.16 7.27
C GLY A 54 -4.63 12.51 6.75
N GLN A 55 -3.64 12.52 7.64
CA GLN A 55 -2.25 12.80 7.27
C GLN A 55 -1.51 11.56 6.77
N GLY A 56 -2.13 10.38 6.90
CA GLY A 56 -1.53 9.10 6.56
C GLY A 56 -0.86 8.46 7.78
N THR A 57 -1.09 7.16 7.96
CA THR A 57 -0.61 6.41 9.13
C THR A 57 0.34 5.28 8.77
N HIS A 58 -0.04 4.47 7.78
CA HIS A 58 0.71 3.27 7.41
C HIS A 58 0.49 2.91 5.94
N TRP A 59 1.54 2.50 5.25
CA TRP A 59 1.50 2.09 3.85
C TRP A 59 1.58 0.57 3.73
N VAL A 60 0.63 -0.02 3.02
CA VAL A 60 0.59 -1.45 2.70
C VAL A 60 0.50 -1.64 1.19
N ALA A 61 0.91 -2.80 0.70
CA ALA A 61 0.88 -3.08 -0.74
C ALA A 61 0.08 -4.35 -1.03
N TYR A 62 -0.58 -4.37 -2.18
CA TYR A 62 -1.25 -5.57 -2.66
C TYR A 62 -0.89 -5.86 -4.12
N SER A 63 -0.99 -7.13 -4.48
CA SER A 63 -0.89 -7.60 -5.84
C SER A 63 -1.92 -8.69 -6.09
N LYS A 64 -2.84 -8.43 -7.02
CA LYS A 64 -3.78 -9.43 -7.51
C LYS A 64 -3.33 -9.95 -8.87
N ARG A 65 -3.34 -11.28 -9.01
CA ARG A 65 -3.15 -12.00 -10.27
C ARG A 65 -4.21 -13.09 -10.38
N ASN A 66 -5.18 -12.89 -11.27
CA ASN A 66 -6.38 -13.71 -11.40
C ASN A 66 -7.13 -13.86 -10.07
N LYS A 67 -7.15 -15.07 -9.50
CA LYS A 67 -7.82 -15.39 -8.23
C LYS A 67 -6.90 -15.28 -7.02
N VAL A 68 -5.60 -15.04 -7.23
CA VAL A 68 -4.61 -14.97 -6.14
C VAL A 68 -4.38 -13.51 -5.78
N VAL A 69 -4.56 -13.18 -4.50
CA VAL A 69 -4.22 -11.88 -3.93
C VAL A 69 -3.05 -12.09 -2.98
N LYS A 70 -2.01 -11.27 -3.13
CA LYS A 70 -0.93 -11.14 -2.16
C LYS A 70 -1.06 -9.79 -1.48
N TYR A 71 -0.93 -9.79 -0.17
CA TYR A 71 -0.89 -8.60 0.66
C TYR A 71 0.50 -8.53 1.31
N PHE A 72 1.05 -7.33 1.39
CA PHE A 72 2.34 -7.08 2.01
C PHE A 72 2.19 -5.90 2.96
N ASP A 73 2.51 -6.19 4.22
CA ASP A 73 2.63 -5.21 5.29
C ASP A 73 4.06 -5.33 5.83
N SER A 74 4.77 -4.22 5.93
CA SER A 74 6.16 -4.20 6.41
C SER A 74 6.28 -4.53 7.89
N TYR A 75 5.19 -4.42 8.66
CA TYR A 75 5.15 -4.86 10.05
C TYR A 75 4.95 -6.38 10.20
N GLY A 76 4.65 -7.08 9.10
CA GLY A 76 4.51 -8.54 9.07
C GLY A 76 3.11 -9.05 9.41
N ASP A 77 3.03 -10.31 9.85
CA ASP A 77 1.79 -10.99 10.26
C ASP A 77 1.48 -10.61 11.71
N LEU A 78 0.98 -9.38 11.90
CA LEU A 78 0.79 -8.81 13.23
C LEU A 78 -0.27 -9.58 14.02
N ARG A 79 0.07 -9.92 15.28
CA ARG A 79 -0.89 -10.43 16.27
C ARG A 79 -1.88 -9.32 16.65
N PRO A 80 -3.10 -9.68 17.09
CA PRO A 80 -4.10 -8.71 17.54
C PRO A 80 -3.53 -7.78 18.65
N PRO A 81 -4.00 -6.52 18.73
CA PRO A 81 -3.68 -5.63 19.84
C PRO A 81 -4.04 -6.28 21.19
N ILE A 82 -3.22 -6.08 22.22
CA ILE A 82 -3.43 -6.74 23.53
C ILE A 82 -4.74 -6.32 24.20
N GLU A 83 -5.28 -5.17 23.82
CA GLU A 83 -6.58 -4.64 24.26
C GLU A 83 -7.77 -5.52 23.80
N VAL A 84 -7.57 -6.35 22.77
CA VAL A 84 -8.56 -7.32 22.28
C VAL A 84 -8.17 -8.78 22.59
N GLU A 85 -7.09 -8.99 23.35
CA GLU A 85 -6.66 -10.32 23.80
C GLU A 85 -7.18 -10.68 25.22
N ILE A 86 -8.25 -10.02 25.70
CA ILE A 86 -8.88 -10.26 27.02
C ILE A 86 -9.86 -11.44 26.97
#